data_AF-A0A3M6YNE2-F1
#
_entry.id   AF-A0A3M6YNE2-F1
#
_cell.length_a   1.000
_cell.length_b   1.000
_cell.length_c   1.000
_cell.angle_alpha   90.00
_cell.angle_beta   90.00
_cell.angle_gamma   90.00
#
_symmetry.space_group_name_H-M   'P 1'
#
loop_
_entity.id
_entity.type
_entity.pdbx_description
1 polymer ?
#
loop_
_entity_poly.entity_id
_entity_poly.type
_entity_poly.pdbx_seq_one_letter_code
_entity_poly.pdbx_strand_id
1 'polypeptide(L)'
;MVRAYVEYTNDTSILERALPTLEKEYMFWMENRTVSVRDEMNQTYTLNHYAVLNNQPRPESFREDYVTANNESYYAPTTGIIYPGQDLNETEREEIYANLASGAESGWDYSSRWLKNPRDAANDNYFPLRSLNTKNIVPVDLNSILYANEITLANFYETVGGDDSEAMVEEYQQRAANRSEAMAALMWDEEQFAYFDWNLTSNSRHIYEPLDSDATTSQIDDAPEGQQVLFSPAQYYPFWTGAAPNWLKNNPYAVSRAYDRVAAQLEVAPGAIPATNLITGEQWDEPNVWPPLQYILIQGLLNTPATFGTDDPSYQSIQNLALDLAQRYVTSAFCTWRSTGGSTPQLPQIPGADPEDVGTIFEKYNQTSINAAGGGGEYEVVEGFGWSNGVLIWAADKFGRELKTPMCGNITAADIADE
;
A
#
# COMPACT_ATOMS: atom_id res chain seq x y z
N MET A 1 -8.62 8.08 11.76
CA MET A 1 -8.29 9.49 12.07
C MET A 1 -8.92 9.99 13.36
N VAL A 2 -10.25 9.94 13.52
CA VAL A 2 -10.94 10.41 14.75
C VAL A 2 -10.37 9.75 16.03
N ARG A 3 -10.05 8.44 15.96
CA ARG A 3 -9.42 7.73 17.09
C ARG A 3 -8.13 8.40 17.55
N ALA A 4 -7.22 8.70 16.62
CA ALA A 4 -5.96 9.36 16.92
C ALA A 4 -6.15 10.76 17.53
N TYR A 5 -7.15 11.52 17.06
CA TYR A 5 -7.50 12.81 17.66
C TYR A 5 -7.97 12.63 19.12
N VAL A 6 -8.90 11.70 19.37
CA VAL A 6 -9.44 11.45 20.72
C VAL A 6 -8.34 10.92 21.65
N GLU A 7 -7.52 9.97 21.21
CA GLU A 7 -6.41 9.42 22.00
C GLU A 7 -5.38 10.48 22.37
N TYR A 8 -5.10 11.43 21.46
CA TYR A 8 -4.11 12.49 21.70
C TYR A 8 -4.67 13.63 22.58
N THR A 9 -5.89 14.09 22.29
CA THR A 9 -6.48 15.26 22.95
C THR A 9 -7.26 14.91 24.21
N ASN A 10 -7.65 13.65 24.37
CA ASN A 10 -8.63 13.17 25.35
C ASN A 10 -10.00 13.88 25.26
N ASP A 11 -10.29 14.53 24.13
CA ASP A 11 -11.55 15.22 23.86
C ASP A 11 -12.57 14.26 23.22
N THR A 12 -13.42 13.67 24.06
CA THR A 12 -14.49 12.78 23.61
C THR A 12 -15.73 13.54 23.12
N SER A 13 -15.83 14.86 23.32
CA SER A 13 -16.99 15.66 22.87
C SER A 13 -17.14 15.67 21.35
N ILE A 14 -16.03 15.46 20.63
CA ILE A 14 -16.05 15.31 19.18
C ILE A 14 -16.92 14.12 18.72
N LEU A 15 -17.07 13.08 19.55
CA LEU A 15 -17.81 11.87 19.20
C LEU A 15 -19.29 12.12 19.02
N GLU A 16 -19.87 13.11 19.71
CA GLU A 16 -21.28 13.49 19.55
C GLU A 16 -21.64 13.82 18.10
N ARG A 17 -20.72 14.45 17.37
CA ARG A 17 -20.90 14.79 15.94
C ARG A 17 -20.23 13.80 14.99
N ALA A 18 -19.15 13.16 15.41
CA ALA A 18 -18.35 12.30 14.55
C ALA A 18 -18.97 10.90 14.41
N LEU A 19 -19.46 10.31 15.51
CA LEU A 19 -19.91 8.92 15.52
C LEU A 19 -21.02 8.62 14.48
N PRO A 20 -22.07 9.46 14.33
CA PRO A 20 -23.08 9.24 13.29
C PRO A 20 -22.52 9.30 11.87
N THR A 21 -21.48 10.13 11.65
CA THR A 21 -20.83 10.26 10.34
C THR A 21 -19.97 9.04 10.03
N LEU A 22 -19.22 8.55 11.04
CA LEU A 22 -18.40 7.34 10.92
C LEU A 22 -19.25 6.10 10.65
N GLU A 23 -20.38 5.96 11.35
CA GLU A 23 -21.33 4.88 11.10
C GLU A 23 -21.92 4.96 9.70
N LYS A 24 -22.30 6.15 9.24
CA LYS A 24 -22.80 6.34 7.87
C LYS A 24 -21.77 5.94 6.80
N GLU A 25 -20.50 6.28 7.00
CA GLU A 25 -19.42 5.85 6.11
C GLU A 25 -19.22 4.33 6.15
N TYR A 26 -19.19 3.72 7.33
CA TYR A 26 -19.09 2.27 7.46
C TYR A 26 -20.26 1.55 6.76
N MET A 27 -21.48 2.03 6.94
CA MET A 27 -22.66 1.47 6.29
C MET A 27 -22.63 1.63 4.77
N PHE A 28 -22.05 2.70 4.24
CA PHE A 28 -21.82 2.81 2.79
C PHE A 28 -21.01 1.63 2.26
N TRP A 29 -19.90 1.25 2.92
CA TRP A 29 -19.10 0.09 2.54
C TRP A 29 -19.92 -1.20 2.63
N MET A 30 -20.65 -1.39 3.73
CA MET A 30 -21.45 -2.59 3.94
C MET A 30 -22.60 -2.75 2.95
N GLU A 31 -23.20 -1.66 2.48
CA GLU A 31 -24.34 -1.68 1.56
C GLU A 31 -23.90 -1.73 0.09
N ASN A 32 -22.80 -1.05 -0.28
CA ASN A 32 -22.46 -0.78 -1.68
C ASN A 32 -21.19 -1.50 -2.17
N ARG A 33 -20.41 -2.09 -1.27
CA ARG A 33 -19.09 -2.66 -1.56
C ARG A 33 -18.90 -4.06 -1.01
N THR A 34 -19.98 -4.73 -0.61
CA THR A 34 -19.94 -6.07 -0.02
C THR A 34 -20.03 -7.16 -1.07
N VAL A 35 -19.19 -8.19 -0.93
CA VAL A 35 -19.19 -9.40 -1.75
C VAL A 35 -19.18 -10.66 -0.88
N SER A 36 -19.82 -11.71 -1.38
CA SER A 36 -19.80 -13.04 -0.76
C SER A 36 -18.82 -13.94 -1.49
N VAL A 37 -17.87 -14.51 -0.74
CA VAL A 37 -16.83 -15.41 -1.26
C VAL A 37 -16.98 -16.77 -0.62
N ARG A 38 -16.75 -17.83 -1.39
CA ARG A 38 -16.75 -19.20 -0.88
C ARG A 38 -15.35 -19.78 -0.88
N ASP A 39 -14.97 -20.40 0.22
CA ASP A 39 -13.75 -21.20 0.29
C ASP A 39 -13.93 -22.56 -0.38
N GLU A 40 -12.86 -23.35 -0.38
CA GLU A 40 -12.83 -24.71 -0.95
C GLU A 40 -13.77 -25.68 -0.21
N MET A 41 -14.11 -25.39 1.05
CA MET A 41 -15.07 -26.15 1.86
C MET A 41 -16.52 -25.68 1.67
N ASN A 42 -16.75 -24.75 0.75
CA ASN A 42 -18.04 -24.13 0.44
C ASN A 42 -18.65 -23.35 1.63
N GLN A 43 -17.83 -22.95 2.60
CA GLN A 43 -18.19 -21.97 3.62
C GLN A 43 -18.23 -20.58 2.97
N THR A 44 -19.28 -19.81 3.27
CA THR A 44 -19.46 -18.46 2.71
C THR A 44 -18.96 -17.42 3.70
N TYR A 45 -18.12 -16.52 3.24
CA TYR A 45 -17.63 -15.35 3.96
C TYR A 45 -18.07 -14.08 3.26
N THR A 46 -18.13 -12.98 4.02
CA THR A 46 -18.53 -11.68 3.53
C THR A 46 -17.38 -10.70 3.74
N LEU A 47 -16.93 -10.08 2.65
CA LEU A 47 -15.83 -9.12 2.63
C LEU A 47 -16.18 -7.96 1.71
N ASN A 48 -15.28 -6.99 1.57
CA ASN A 48 -15.48 -5.82 0.74
C ASN A 48 -14.44 -5.69 -0.37
N HIS A 49 -14.82 -5.02 -1.46
CA HIS A 49 -13.96 -4.68 -2.60
C HIS A 49 -14.11 -3.22 -3.00
N TYR A 50 -13.15 -2.68 -3.78
CA TYR A 50 -13.32 -1.38 -4.43
C TYR A 50 -14.13 -1.58 -5.72
N ALA A 51 -15.26 -0.89 -5.84
CA ALA A 51 -16.19 -1.16 -6.93
C ALA A 51 -17.06 0.05 -7.30
N VAL A 52 -16.43 1.06 -7.87
CA VAL A 52 -17.11 2.27 -8.32
C VAL A 52 -18.04 1.95 -9.50
N LEU A 53 -19.29 2.40 -9.38
CA LEU A 53 -20.29 2.32 -10.44
C LEU A 53 -20.15 3.53 -11.37
N ASN A 54 -19.03 3.59 -12.08
CA ASN A 54 -18.73 4.64 -13.05
C ASN A 54 -18.63 4.03 -14.45
N ASN A 55 -19.31 4.60 -15.44
CA ASN A 55 -19.34 4.09 -16.81
C ASN A 55 -18.86 5.11 -17.84
N GLN A 56 -18.19 6.17 -17.39
CA GLN A 56 -17.64 7.24 -18.21
C GLN A 56 -16.20 7.56 -17.76
N PRO A 57 -15.37 8.19 -18.61
CA PRO A 57 -14.06 8.67 -18.18
C PRO A 57 -14.15 9.53 -16.91
N ARG A 58 -13.20 9.34 -15.99
CA ARG A 58 -13.04 10.19 -14.80
C ARG A 58 -12.88 11.66 -15.23
N PRO A 59 -13.60 12.63 -14.64
CA PRO A 59 -13.50 14.03 -15.06
C PRO A 59 -12.08 14.63 -14.95
N GLU A 60 -11.31 14.21 -13.95
CA GLU A 60 -9.95 14.69 -13.67
C GLU A 60 -8.88 14.10 -14.61
N SER A 61 -9.14 12.91 -15.17
CA SER A 61 -8.24 12.19 -16.10
C SER A 61 -8.99 11.76 -17.37
N PHE A 62 -9.88 12.64 -17.87
CA PHE A 62 -10.86 12.30 -18.91
C PHE A 62 -10.18 11.80 -20.18
N ARG A 63 -9.09 12.48 -20.58
CA ARG A 63 -8.39 12.17 -21.83
C ARG A 63 -7.69 10.81 -21.72
N GLU A 64 -7.05 10.55 -20.60
CA GLU A 64 -6.27 9.35 -20.30
C GLU A 64 -7.19 8.12 -20.30
N ASP A 65 -8.31 8.21 -19.58
CA ASP A 65 -9.35 7.17 -19.55
C ASP A 65 -9.98 6.96 -20.93
N TYR A 66 -10.35 8.03 -21.63
CA TYR A 66 -10.93 7.93 -22.97
C TYR A 66 -9.96 7.28 -23.95
N VAL A 67 -8.69 7.69 -23.96
CA VAL A 67 -7.64 7.11 -24.81
C VAL A 67 -7.44 5.63 -24.47
N THR A 68 -7.37 5.29 -23.19
CA THR A 68 -7.28 3.92 -22.71
C THR A 68 -8.39 3.06 -23.26
N ALA A 69 -9.65 3.51 -23.23
CA ALA A 69 -10.79 2.73 -23.68
C ALA A 69 -11.05 2.78 -25.20
N ASN A 70 -10.55 3.78 -25.94
CA ASN A 70 -10.98 4.01 -27.33
C ASN A 70 -9.85 3.98 -28.38
N ASN A 71 -8.57 4.04 -28.00
CA ASN A 71 -7.52 4.03 -29.02
C ASN A 71 -7.42 2.68 -29.75
N GLU A 72 -7.17 2.75 -31.06
CA GLU A 72 -6.97 1.57 -31.92
C GLU A 72 -5.50 1.08 -31.94
N SER A 73 -4.57 1.82 -31.32
CA SER A 73 -3.16 1.45 -31.25
C SER A 73 -2.46 2.02 -30.02
N TYR A 74 -1.48 1.27 -29.52
CA TYR A 74 -0.64 1.62 -28.39
C TYR A 74 0.77 1.96 -28.89
N TYR A 75 1.28 3.15 -28.56
CA TYR A 75 2.67 3.50 -28.80
C TYR A 75 3.48 3.17 -27.56
N ALA A 76 4.40 2.22 -27.69
CA ALA A 76 5.32 1.82 -26.63
C ALA A 76 6.51 2.80 -26.57
N PRO A 77 6.60 3.68 -25.57
CA PRO A 77 7.65 4.70 -25.52
C PRO A 77 9.06 4.10 -25.43
N THR A 78 9.19 2.92 -24.81
CA THR A 78 10.49 2.26 -24.61
C THR A 78 11.10 1.70 -25.89
N THR A 79 10.26 1.26 -26.83
CA THR A 79 10.70 0.61 -28.08
C THR A 79 10.42 1.46 -29.33
N GLY A 80 9.55 2.46 -29.22
CA GLY A 80 9.04 3.24 -30.35
C GLY A 80 8.09 2.48 -31.27
N ILE A 81 7.67 1.27 -30.88
CA ILE A 81 6.78 0.40 -31.67
C ILE A 81 5.32 0.81 -31.45
N ILE A 82 4.53 0.73 -32.52
CA ILE A 82 3.08 0.89 -32.46
C ILE A 82 2.43 -0.48 -32.54
N TYR A 83 1.78 -0.90 -31.46
CA TYR A 83 1.05 -2.16 -31.36
C TYR A 83 -0.44 -1.95 -31.68
N PRO A 84 -1.08 -2.89 -32.41
CA PRO A 84 -2.51 -2.81 -32.66
C PRO A 84 -3.31 -3.02 -31.36
N GLY A 85 -4.31 -2.19 -31.14
CA GLY A 85 -5.30 -2.37 -30.09
C GLY A 85 -6.42 -3.33 -30.51
N GLN A 86 -7.21 -3.76 -29.54
CA GLN A 86 -8.47 -4.45 -29.79
C GLN A 86 -9.65 -3.48 -29.71
N ASP A 87 -10.61 -3.63 -30.63
CA ASP A 87 -11.89 -2.93 -30.56
C ASP A 87 -12.70 -3.42 -29.35
N LEU A 88 -13.16 -2.47 -28.55
CA LEU A 88 -14.00 -2.74 -27.39
C LEU A 88 -15.46 -2.40 -27.71
N ASN A 89 -16.38 -3.27 -27.28
CA ASN A 89 -17.80 -2.95 -27.30
C ASN A 89 -18.17 -1.98 -26.16
N GLU A 90 -19.43 -1.54 -26.12
CA GLU A 90 -19.89 -0.57 -25.13
C GLU A 90 -19.75 -1.08 -23.69
N THR A 91 -20.18 -2.32 -23.41
CA THR A 91 -20.05 -2.93 -22.07
C THR A 91 -18.60 -3.09 -21.64
N GLU A 92 -17.71 -3.46 -22.56
CA GLU A 92 -16.27 -3.57 -22.26
C GLU A 92 -15.66 -2.21 -21.91
N ARG A 93 -16.04 -1.13 -22.62
CA ARG A 93 -15.59 0.23 -22.28
C ARG A 93 -16.12 0.69 -20.92
N GLU A 94 -17.41 0.46 -20.66
CA GLU A 94 -18.01 0.80 -19.36
C GLU A 94 -17.31 0.06 -18.21
N GLU A 95 -16.99 -1.22 -18.39
CA GLU A 95 -16.26 -2.01 -17.38
C GLU A 95 -14.85 -1.48 -17.16
N ILE A 96 -14.14 -1.05 -18.20
CA ILE A 96 -12.82 -0.41 -18.06
C ILE A 96 -12.93 0.89 -17.27
N TYR A 97 -13.88 1.77 -17.58
CA TYR A 97 -14.08 3.00 -16.81
C TYR A 97 -14.42 2.74 -15.34
N ALA A 98 -15.21 1.69 -15.07
CA ALA A 98 -15.53 1.28 -13.72
C ALA A 98 -14.28 0.78 -12.97
N ASN A 99 -13.41 0.01 -13.62
CA ASN A 99 -12.15 -0.46 -13.02
C ASN A 99 -11.13 0.67 -12.84
N LEU A 100 -11.00 1.59 -13.79
CA LEU A 100 -10.16 2.79 -13.66
C LEU A 100 -10.57 3.63 -12.44
N ALA A 101 -11.88 3.89 -12.28
CA ALA A 101 -12.40 4.60 -11.12
C ALA A 101 -12.27 3.80 -9.81
N SER A 102 -12.37 2.46 -9.86
CA SER A 102 -12.15 1.60 -8.69
C SER A 102 -10.67 1.54 -8.29
N GLY A 103 -9.74 1.61 -9.25
CA GLY A 103 -8.32 1.78 -9.00
C GLY A 103 -8.04 3.08 -8.24
N ALA A 104 -8.67 4.18 -8.65
CA ALA A 104 -8.60 5.44 -7.92
C ALA A 104 -9.24 5.36 -6.52
N GLU A 105 -10.40 4.70 -6.36
CA GLU A 105 -11.05 4.47 -5.04
C GLU A 105 -10.14 3.68 -4.08
N SER A 106 -9.28 2.80 -4.61
CA SER A 106 -8.31 2.05 -3.81
C SER A 106 -7.16 2.89 -3.28
N GLY A 107 -6.89 4.04 -3.90
CA GLY A 107 -5.71 4.87 -3.68
C GLY A 107 -4.44 4.30 -4.30
N TRP A 108 -4.52 3.26 -5.13
CA TRP A 108 -3.41 2.61 -5.85
C TRP A 108 -3.64 2.65 -7.36
N ASP A 109 -3.81 3.84 -7.93
CA ASP A 109 -4.01 4.12 -9.35
C ASP A 109 -2.69 4.48 -10.05
N TYR A 110 -1.99 3.59 -10.76
CA TYR A 110 -2.30 2.17 -10.95
C TYR A 110 -1.13 1.28 -10.53
N SER A 111 -1.42 -0.02 -10.45
CA SER A 111 -0.49 -1.07 -10.04
C SER A 111 -0.86 -2.39 -10.72
N SER A 112 0.15 -3.24 -10.93
CA SER A 112 0.05 -4.63 -11.35
C SER A 112 -0.90 -5.43 -10.48
N ARG A 113 -0.99 -5.07 -9.19
CA ARG A 113 -1.88 -5.65 -8.19
C ARG A 113 -3.34 -5.75 -8.68
N TRP A 114 -3.76 -4.82 -9.53
CA TRP A 114 -5.12 -4.76 -10.06
C TRP A 114 -5.26 -5.33 -11.46
N LEU A 115 -4.17 -5.67 -12.13
CA LEU A 115 -4.18 -6.14 -13.52
C LEU A 115 -4.53 -7.62 -13.58
N LYS A 116 -5.47 -7.96 -14.46
CA LYS A 116 -5.72 -9.35 -14.86
C LYS A 116 -4.55 -9.91 -15.66
N ASN A 117 -3.85 -9.06 -16.42
CA ASN A 117 -2.71 -9.42 -17.24
C ASN A 117 -1.54 -8.46 -17.02
N PRO A 118 -0.81 -8.60 -15.91
CA PRO A 118 0.33 -7.74 -15.56
C PRO A 118 1.44 -7.71 -16.60
N ARG A 119 1.50 -8.71 -17.50
CA ARG A 119 2.44 -8.74 -18.65
C ARG A 119 2.19 -7.63 -19.66
N ASP A 120 0.97 -7.10 -19.75
CA ASP A 120 0.67 -5.98 -20.65
C ASP A 120 1.42 -4.72 -20.21
N ALA A 121 1.59 -4.55 -18.88
CA ALA A 121 2.41 -3.49 -18.29
C ALA A 121 3.90 -3.81 -18.36
N ALA A 122 4.31 -4.98 -17.86
CA ALA A 122 5.74 -5.33 -17.75
C ALA A 122 6.47 -5.40 -19.11
N ASN A 123 5.79 -5.76 -20.20
CA ASN A 123 6.41 -5.82 -21.53
C ASN A 123 6.32 -4.51 -22.32
N ASP A 124 5.56 -3.52 -21.84
CA ASP A 124 5.28 -2.25 -22.55
C ASP A 124 4.87 -2.46 -24.02
N ASN A 125 3.94 -3.39 -24.27
CA ASN A 125 3.54 -3.76 -25.63
C ASN A 125 2.02 -3.76 -25.88
N TYR A 126 1.24 -3.35 -24.89
CA TYR A 126 -0.20 -3.23 -24.96
C TYR A 126 -0.68 -2.16 -23.96
N PHE A 127 -1.97 -1.79 -24.01
CA PHE A 127 -2.55 -0.87 -23.02
C PHE A 127 -2.62 -1.55 -21.65
N PRO A 128 -1.75 -1.23 -20.68
CA PRO A 128 -1.68 -1.96 -19.42
C PRO A 128 -3.01 -1.89 -18.68
N LEU A 129 -3.57 -0.68 -18.60
CA LEU A 129 -4.78 -0.36 -17.87
C LEU A 129 -6.07 -0.95 -18.47
N ARG A 130 -6.06 -1.44 -19.73
CA ARG A 130 -7.21 -2.20 -20.27
C ARG A 130 -7.40 -3.54 -19.59
N SER A 131 -6.36 -4.06 -18.94
CA SER A 131 -6.43 -5.34 -18.23
C SER A 131 -6.84 -5.18 -16.76
N LEU A 132 -7.15 -3.97 -16.26
CA LEU A 132 -7.60 -3.75 -14.90
C LEU A 132 -8.82 -4.62 -14.55
N ASN A 133 -8.78 -5.19 -13.35
CA ASN A 133 -9.77 -6.09 -12.79
C ASN A 133 -10.07 -5.76 -11.32
N THR A 134 -9.81 -4.52 -10.90
CA THR A 134 -9.92 -4.02 -9.54
C THR A 134 -11.24 -4.42 -8.86
N LYS A 135 -12.36 -4.33 -9.59
CA LYS A 135 -13.71 -4.69 -9.10
C LYS A 135 -13.84 -6.16 -8.72
N ASN A 136 -13.00 -7.03 -9.26
CA ASN A 136 -13.01 -8.46 -8.97
C ASN A 136 -11.88 -8.87 -8.03
N ILE A 137 -11.20 -7.90 -7.39
CA ILE A 137 -10.24 -8.18 -6.34
C ILE A 137 -10.85 -7.79 -5.00
N VAL A 138 -10.87 -8.73 -4.05
CA VAL A 138 -11.19 -8.48 -2.65
C VAL A 138 -9.86 -8.23 -1.95
N PRO A 139 -9.55 -6.99 -1.55
CA PRO A 139 -8.18 -6.66 -1.20
C PRO A 139 -7.96 -6.69 0.32
N VAL A 140 -6.75 -7.11 0.71
CA VAL A 140 -6.33 -7.31 2.10
C VAL A 140 -6.36 -5.98 2.88
N ASP A 141 -5.93 -4.91 2.25
CA ASP A 141 -5.86 -3.57 2.84
C ASP A 141 -7.24 -3.00 3.20
N LEU A 142 -8.21 -3.00 2.27
CA LEU A 142 -9.57 -2.51 2.54
C LEU A 142 -10.20 -3.26 3.71
N ASN A 143 -10.11 -4.59 3.70
CA ASN A 143 -10.72 -5.41 4.74
C ASN A 143 -9.99 -5.26 6.08
N SER A 144 -8.68 -5.01 6.07
CA SER A 144 -7.94 -4.61 7.28
C SER A 144 -8.40 -3.27 7.84
N ILE A 145 -8.65 -2.27 6.97
CA ILE A 145 -9.13 -0.94 7.37
C ILE A 145 -10.54 -1.04 7.96
N LEU A 146 -11.44 -1.81 7.31
CA LEU A 146 -12.79 -2.01 7.80
C LEU A 146 -12.82 -2.75 9.14
N TYR A 147 -11.91 -3.70 9.36
CA TYR A 147 -11.70 -4.30 10.69
C TYR A 147 -11.35 -3.24 11.73
N ALA A 148 -10.37 -2.36 11.43
CA ALA A 148 -10.01 -1.27 12.34
C ALA A 148 -11.17 -0.30 12.58
N ASN A 149 -12.00 -0.03 11.58
CA ASN A 149 -13.20 0.78 11.72
C ASN A 149 -14.21 0.13 12.66
N GLU A 150 -14.47 -1.17 12.52
CA GLU A 150 -15.38 -1.94 13.38
C GLU A 150 -14.91 -1.90 14.85
N ILE A 151 -13.64 -2.22 15.11
CA ILE A 151 -13.06 -2.13 16.47
C ILE A 151 -13.12 -0.69 17.02
N THR A 152 -12.85 0.31 16.18
CA THR A 152 -12.88 1.71 16.60
C THR A 152 -14.30 2.18 16.92
N LEU A 153 -15.30 1.78 16.12
CA LEU A 153 -16.71 2.09 16.37
C LEU A 153 -17.15 1.47 17.69
N ALA A 154 -16.86 0.18 17.93
CA ALA A 154 -17.15 -0.47 19.20
C ALA A 154 -16.59 0.33 20.39
N ASN A 155 -15.31 0.72 20.34
CA ASN A 155 -14.69 1.51 21.41
C ASN A 155 -15.34 2.89 21.60
N PHE A 156 -15.81 3.53 20.51
CA PHE A 156 -16.50 4.81 20.62
C PHE A 156 -17.90 4.68 21.22
N TYR A 157 -18.66 3.63 20.88
CA TYR A 157 -19.94 3.35 21.55
C TYR A 157 -19.73 3.07 23.04
N GLU A 158 -18.70 2.31 23.41
CA GLU A 158 -18.33 2.09 24.82
C GLU A 158 -17.99 3.42 25.52
N THR A 159 -17.25 4.30 24.84
CA THR A 159 -16.83 5.61 25.39
C THR A 159 -18.02 6.56 25.62
N VAL A 160 -18.95 6.64 24.67
CA VAL A 160 -20.11 7.54 24.76
C VAL A 160 -21.19 6.99 25.69
N GLY A 161 -21.33 5.66 25.78
CA GLY A 161 -22.38 5.01 26.55
C GLY A 161 -23.80 5.26 25.99
N GLY A 162 -24.82 5.02 26.81
CA GLY A 162 -26.24 5.17 26.44
C GLY A 162 -26.98 3.83 26.34
N ASP A 163 -28.30 3.89 26.17
CA ASP A 163 -29.18 2.71 26.26
C ASP A 163 -28.86 1.64 25.21
N ASP A 164 -28.42 2.03 24.00
CA ASP A 164 -28.09 1.11 22.90
C ASP A 164 -26.59 0.75 22.82
N SER A 165 -25.73 1.34 23.67
CA SER A 165 -24.27 1.22 23.56
C SER A 165 -23.78 -0.22 23.65
N GLU A 166 -24.27 -1.00 24.61
CA GLU A 166 -23.84 -2.39 24.82
C GLU A 166 -24.12 -3.27 23.59
N ALA A 167 -25.29 -3.10 22.98
CA ALA A 167 -25.67 -3.83 21.77
C ALA A 167 -24.78 -3.44 20.57
N MET A 168 -24.48 -2.14 20.39
CA MET A 168 -23.60 -1.69 19.31
C MET A 168 -22.16 -2.17 19.50
N VAL A 169 -21.67 -2.21 20.75
CA VAL A 169 -20.34 -2.76 21.08
C VAL A 169 -20.27 -4.23 20.66
N GLU A 170 -21.25 -5.05 21.08
CA GLU A 170 -21.29 -6.47 20.73
C GLU A 170 -21.38 -6.67 19.21
N GLU A 171 -22.24 -5.90 18.53
CA GLU A 171 -22.41 -5.99 17.08
C GLU A 171 -21.10 -5.70 16.32
N TYR A 172 -20.43 -4.58 16.62
CA TYR A 172 -19.21 -4.21 15.92
C TYR A 172 -18.04 -5.13 16.27
N GLN A 173 -17.96 -5.62 17.51
CA GLN A 173 -16.96 -6.64 17.89
C GLN A 173 -17.17 -7.95 17.12
N GLN A 174 -18.42 -8.40 16.97
CA GLN A 174 -18.73 -9.61 16.21
C GLN A 174 -18.43 -9.42 14.71
N ARG A 175 -18.73 -8.26 14.13
CA ARG A 175 -18.38 -7.92 12.74
C ARG A 175 -16.87 -7.97 12.52
N ALA A 176 -16.08 -7.36 13.41
CA ALA A 176 -14.63 -7.41 13.38
C ALA A 176 -14.09 -8.85 13.49
N ALA A 177 -14.65 -9.65 14.40
CA ALA A 177 -14.26 -11.06 14.57
C ALA A 177 -14.51 -11.87 13.28
N ASN A 178 -15.71 -11.74 12.69
CA ASN A 178 -16.06 -12.41 11.43
C ASN A 178 -15.15 -11.99 10.28
N ARG A 179 -14.77 -10.70 10.21
CA ARG A 179 -13.88 -10.19 9.17
C ARG A 179 -12.47 -10.74 9.31
N SER A 180 -11.92 -10.74 10.52
CA SER A 180 -10.60 -11.32 10.81
C SER A 180 -10.58 -12.82 10.44
N GLU A 181 -11.64 -13.56 10.79
CA GLU A 181 -11.80 -14.97 10.42
C GLU A 181 -11.87 -15.15 8.89
N ALA A 182 -12.70 -14.37 8.20
CA ALA A 182 -12.82 -14.42 6.75
C ALA A 182 -11.50 -14.13 6.03
N MET A 183 -10.74 -13.14 6.50
CA MET A 183 -9.42 -12.82 5.96
C MET A 183 -8.41 -13.94 6.22
N ALA A 184 -8.41 -14.53 7.42
CA ALA A 184 -7.54 -15.66 7.72
C ALA A 184 -7.90 -16.91 6.89
N ALA A 185 -9.18 -17.14 6.63
CA ALA A 185 -9.64 -18.29 5.84
C ALA A 185 -9.35 -18.14 4.35
N LEU A 186 -9.53 -16.95 3.79
CA LEU A 186 -9.45 -16.72 2.34
C LEU A 186 -8.11 -16.15 1.88
N MET A 187 -7.50 -15.26 2.67
CA MET A 187 -6.38 -14.44 2.20
C MET A 187 -5.03 -14.85 2.77
N TRP A 188 -4.99 -15.56 3.91
CA TRP A 188 -3.74 -16.07 4.46
C TRP A 188 -3.26 -17.30 3.67
N ASP A 189 -1.97 -17.35 3.37
CA ASP A 189 -1.31 -18.53 2.82
C ASP A 189 -0.24 -19.05 3.77
N GLU A 190 -0.39 -20.31 4.20
CA GLU A 190 0.52 -20.95 5.16
C GLU A 190 1.88 -21.33 4.55
N GLU A 191 1.94 -21.54 3.23
CA GLU A 191 3.17 -21.94 2.53
C GLU A 191 4.09 -20.73 2.34
N GLN A 192 3.53 -19.65 1.81
CA GLN A 192 4.18 -18.35 1.64
C GLN A 192 4.24 -17.52 2.93
N PHE A 193 3.51 -17.96 3.96
CA PHE A 193 3.40 -17.32 5.27
C PHE A 193 3.05 -15.82 5.19
N ALA A 194 2.11 -15.48 4.30
CA ALA A 194 1.72 -14.11 3.98
C ALA A 194 0.24 -14.00 3.60
N TYR A 195 -0.31 -12.78 3.67
CA TYR A 195 -1.64 -12.47 3.14
C TYR A 195 -1.57 -12.16 1.64
N PHE A 196 -2.62 -12.50 0.90
CA PHE A 196 -2.78 -12.16 -0.52
C PHE A 196 -4.23 -11.75 -0.80
N ASP A 197 -4.42 -10.86 -1.77
CA ASP A 197 -5.76 -10.49 -2.20
C ASP A 197 -6.49 -11.70 -2.78
N TRP A 198 -7.83 -11.72 -2.64
CA TRP A 198 -8.65 -12.77 -3.25
C TRP A 198 -9.21 -12.30 -4.59
N ASN A 199 -8.97 -13.07 -5.64
CA ASN A 199 -9.47 -12.77 -6.98
C ASN A 199 -10.79 -13.52 -7.23
N LEU A 200 -11.88 -12.77 -7.40
CA LEU A 200 -13.23 -13.28 -7.67
C LEU A 200 -13.35 -13.92 -9.06
N THR A 201 -12.52 -13.52 -10.03
CA THR A 201 -12.53 -14.07 -11.39
C THR A 201 -11.95 -15.47 -11.41
N SER A 202 -10.81 -15.69 -10.76
CA SER A 202 -10.17 -17.01 -10.67
C SER A 202 -10.68 -17.85 -9.49
N ASN A 203 -11.39 -17.22 -8.55
CA ASN A 203 -11.77 -17.78 -7.26
C ASN A 203 -10.56 -18.38 -6.51
N SER A 204 -9.49 -17.60 -6.43
CA SER A 204 -8.23 -18.00 -5.80
C SER A 204 -7.50 -16.78 -5.23
N ARG A 205 -6.54 -17.03 -4.33
CA ARG A 205 -5.57 -16.02 -3.90
C ARG A 205 -4.67 -15.59 -5.07
N HIS A 206 -4.35 -14.30 -5.12
CA HIS A 206 -3.41 -13.73 -6.08
C HIS A 206 -1.98 -13.82 -5.52
N ILE A 207 -1.31 -14.95 -5.73
CA ILE A 207 0.00 -15.27 -5.11
C ILE A 207 1.18 -14.96 -6.04
N TYR A 208 0.99 -15.11 -7.35
CA TYR A 208 2.10 -15.11 -8.31
C TYR A 208 1.95 -14.01 -9.36
N GLU A 209 3.07 -13.38 -9.68
CA GLU A 209 3.23 -12.38 -10.73
C GLU A 209 4.16 -12.93 -11.83
N PRO A 210 4.18 -12.35 -13.04
CA PRO A 210 5.20 -12.66 -14.03
C PRO A 210 6.60 -12.50 -13.46
N LEU A 211 7.52 -13.38 -13.86
CA LEU A 211 8.91 -13.29 -13.46
C LEU A 211 9.54 -11.99 -14.00
N ASP A 212 10.07 -11.17 -13.11
CA ASP A 212 10.84 -9.98 -13.47
C ASP A 212 12.33 -10.32 -13.63
N SER A 213 13.05 -9.44 -14.31
CA SER A 213 14.47 -9.62 -14.64
C SER A 213 15.41 -9.48 -13.43
N ASP A 214 14.96 -8.80 -12.38
CA ASP A 214 15.67 -8.57 -11.11
C ASP A 214 15.14 -9.42 -9.96
N ALA A 215 14.26 -10.38 -10.25
CA ALA A 215 13.73 -11.33 -9.29
C ALA A 215 14.84 -12.09 -8.56
N THR A 216 14.78 -12.06 -7.23
CA THR A 216 15.69 -12.78 -6.35
C THR A 216 15.36 -14.28 -6.30
N THR A 217 16.34 -15.10 -5.92
CA THR A 217 16.13 -16.54 -5.70
C THR A 217 14.98 -16.82 -4.72
N SER A 218 14.89 -16.06 -3.62
CA SER A 218 13.78 -16.19 -2.65
C SER A 218 12.40 -15.85 -3.20
N GLN A 219 12.30 -15.09 -4.29
CA GLN A 219 11.02 -14.79 -4.94
C GLN A 219 10.63 -15.86 -5.98
N ILE A 220 11.58 -16.70 -6.41
CA ILE A 220 11.39 -17.67 -7.50
C ILE A 220 11.28 -19.12 -6.97
N ASP A 221 12.01 -19.46 -5.90
CA ASP A 221 12.17 -20.85 -5.44
C ASP A 221 10.84 -21.57 -5.18
N ASP A 222 9.83 -20.83 -4.69
CA ASP A 222 8.49 -21.35 -4.39
C ASP A 222 7.44 -20.93 -5.44
N ALA A 223 7.86 -20.45 -6.61
CA ALA A 223 6.97 -19.99 -7.68
C ALA A 223 6.94 -20.97 -8.89
N PRO A 224 5.82 -21.05 -9.63
CA PRO A 224 5.75 -21.78 -10.90
C PRO A 224 6.75 -21.24 -11.94
N GLU A 225 7.09 -22.07 -12.94
CA GLU A 225 8.01 -21.67 -14.01
C GLU A 225 7.55 -20.39 -14.72
N GLY A 226 8.45 -19.40 -14.80
CA GLY A 226 8.18 -18.11 -15.44
C GLY A 226 7.35 -17.14 -14.58
N GLN A 227 7.22 -17.42 -13.29
CA GLN A 227 6.56 -16.55 -12.30
C GLN A 227 7.48 -16.28 -11.10
N GLN A 228 7.06 -15.33 -10.28
CA GLN A 228 7.63 -15.02 -8.97
C GLN A 228 6.50 -14.84 -7.96
N VAL A 229 6.78 -15.01 -6.68
CA VAL A 229 5.81 -14.74 -5.62
C VAL A 229 5.62 -13.22 -5.49
N LEU A 230 4.36 -12.77 -5.58
CA LEU A 230 3.97 -11.37 -5.38
C LEU A 230 4.39 -10.90 -4.00
N PHE A 231 5.03 -9.74 -3.94
CA PHE A 231 5.27 -8.98 -2.72
C PHE A 231 4.54 -7.64 -2.81
N SER A 232 3.85 -7.23 -1.74
CA SER A 232 3.31 -5.89 -1.60
C SER A 232 3.17 -5.50 -0.13
N PRO A 233 3.44 -4.24 0.27
CA PRO A 233 3.15 -3.76 1.61
C PRO A 233 1.67 -3.93 2.04
N ALA A 234 0.74 -4.06 1.09
CA ALA A 234 -0.68 -4.35 1.37
C ALA A 234 -0.89 -5.60 2.23
N GLN A 235 -0.02 -6.61 2.08
CA GLN A 235 -0.05 -7.88 2.80
C GLN A 235 0.13 -7.70 4.32
N TYR A 236 0.62 -6.53 4.75
CA TYR A 236 0.97 -6.24 6.13
C TYR A 236 -0.04 -5.37 6.87
N TYR A 237 -1.08 -4.89 6.18
CA TYR A 237 -2.18 -4.16 6.79
C TYR A 237 -2.83 -4.92 7.96
N PRO A 238 -3.01 -6.26 7.93
CA PRO A 238 -3.59 -6.98 9.07
C PRO A 238 -2.79 -6.87 10.37
N PHE A 239 -1.46 -6.69 10.28
CA PHE A 239 -0.60 -6.47 11.45
C PHE A 239 -0.67 -5.02 11.94
N TRP A 240 -0.81 -4.06 11.02
CA TRP A 240 -1.00 -2.65 11.34
C TRP A 240 -2.36 -2.35 11.98
N THR A 241 -3.44 -2.93 11.46
CA THR A 241 -4.80 -2.68 11.95
C THR A 241 -5.21 -3.60 13.10
N GLY A 242 -4.46 -4.70 13.29
CA GLY A 242 -4.79 -5.76 14.23
C GLY A 242 -5.77 -6.79 13.68
N ALA A 243 -6.10 -6.78 12.38
CA ALA A 243 -6.99 -7.77 11.78
C ALA A 243 -6.40 -9.19 11.72
N ALA A 244 -5.08 -9.34 11.84
CA ALA A 244 -4.44 -10.65 11.91
C ALA A 244 -4.89 -11.44 13.18
N PRO A 245 -5.11 -12.76 13.10
CA PRO A 245 -5.48 -13.58 14.24
C PRO A 245 -4.47 -13.50 15.39
N ASN A 246 -4.93 -13.66 16.63
CA ASN A 246 -4.08 -13.56 17.82
C ASN A 246 -2.88 -14.52 17.81
N TRP A 247 -3.02 -15.73 17.25
CA TRP A 247 -1.92 -16.69 17.17
C TRP A 247 -0.78 -16.21 16.26
N LEU A 248 -1.09 -15.32 15.31
CA LEU A 248 -0.14 -14.71 14.38
C LEU A 248 0.39 -13.39 14.95
N LYS A 249 -0.48 -12.38 15.18
CA LYS A 249 -0.03 -11.03 15.59
C LYS A 249 0.53 -10.94 17.02
N ASN A 250 0.13 -11.83 17.93
CA ASN A 250 0.63 -11.82 19.31
C ASN A 250 1.81 -12.79 19.51
N ASN A 251 2.37 -13.36 18.45
CA ASN A 251 3.52 -14.26 18.55
C ASN A 251 4.70 -13.63 17.79
N PRO A 252 5.73 -13.12 18.51
CA PRO A 252 6.90 -12.51 17.86
C PRO A 252 7.60 -13.42 16.85
N TYR A 253 7.65 -14.73 17.08
CA TYR A 253 8.24 -15.65 16.09
C TYR A 253 7.39 -15.69 14.82
N ALA A 254 6.06 -15.76 14.94
CA ALA A 254 5.18 -15.77 13.79
C ALA A 254 5.22 -14.43 13.04
N VAL A 255 5.18 -13.29 13.74
CA VAL A 255 5.34 -11.97 13.07
C VAL A 255 6.69 -11.87 12.36
N SER A 256 7.79 -12.31 13.00
CA SER A 256 9.11 -12.30 12.36
C SER A 256 9.09 -13.09 11.05
N ARG A 257 8.50 -14.28 11.05
CA ARG A 257 8.37 -15.12 9.84
C ARG A 257 7.53 -14.44 8.74
N ALA A 258 6.44 -13.79 9.09
CA ALA A 258 5.61 -13.07 8.11
C ALA A 258 6.36 -11.89 7.46
N TYR A 259 7.30 -11.29 8.20
CA TYR A 259 8.12 -10.17 7.73
C TYR A 259 9.47 -10.57 7.14
N ASP A 260 9.79 -11.87 7.03
CA ASP A 260 11.05 -12.34 6.40
C ASP A 260 11.17 -11.79 4.96
N ARG A 261 10.06 -11.70 4.23
CA ARG A 261 10.03 -11.14 2.86
C ARG A 261 10.25 -9.62 2.84
N VAL A 262 9.84 -8.89 3.88
CA VAL A 262 10.15 -7.45 4.02
C VAL A 262 11.64 -7.25 4.26
N ALA A 263 12.24 -8.06 5.14
CA ALA A 263 13.67 -8.03 5.40
C ALA A 263 14.46 -8.36 4.12
N ALA A 264 14.07 -9.40 3.39
CA ALA A 264 14.68 -9.75 2.10
C ALA A 264 14.56 -8.62 1.07
N GLN A 265 13.38 -8.00 0.92
CA GLN A 265 13.18 -6.88 -0.01
C GLN A 265 14.03 -5.66 0.35
N LEU A 266 14.31 -5.43 1.64
CA LEU A 266 15.18 -4.35 2.10
C LEU A 266 16.65 -4.56 1.68
N GLU A 267 17.07 -5.80 1.43
CA GLU A 267 18.41 -6.16 0.96
C GLU A 267 18.59 -6.01 -0.56
N VAL A 268 17.50 -6.02 -1.33
CA VAL A 268 17.53 -5.98 -2.82
C VAL A 268 18.19 -4.70 -3.36
N ALA A 269 17.90 -3.57 -2.73
CA ALA A 269 18.27 -2.24 -3.22
C ALA A 269 18.67 -1.33 -2.05
N PRO A 270 19.14 -0.08 -2.26
CA PRO A 270 19.54 0.82 -1.17
C PRO A 270 18.42 1.75 -0.65
N GLY A 271 17.35 2.00 -1.39
CA GLY A 271 16.20 2.85 -1.02
C GLY A 271 15.21 2.18 -0.07
N ALA A 272 14.02 2.73 0.16
CA ALA A 272 13.01 2.07 1.00
C ALA A 272 12.19 1.02 0.21
N ILE A 273 11.18 0.40 0.84
CA ILE A 273 10.44 -0.74 0.27
C ILE A 273 9.47 -0.27 -0.83
N PRO A 274 9.45 -0.89 -2.02
CA PRO A 274 8.54 -0.51 -3.11
C PRO A 274 7.08 -0.95 -2.82
N ALA A 275 6.15 -0.46 -3.65
CA ALA A 275 4.74 -0.82 -3.58
C ALA A 275 4.43 -2.26 -4.03
N THR A 276 5.20 -2.79 -5.00
CA THR A 276 5.21 -4.19 -5.41
C THR A 276 6.63 -4.63 -5.74
N ASN A 277 6.83 -5.89 -6.11
CA ASN A 277 8.11 -6.39 -6.65
C ASN A 277 8.06 -6.65 -8.17
N LEU A 278 7.21 -5.93 -8.91
CA LEU A 278 7.11 -6.04 -10.36
C LEU A 278 7.30 -4.67 -11.00
N ILE A 279 8.15 -4.58 -12.02
CA ILE A 279 8.40 -3.37 -12.79
C ILE A 279 7.39 -3.28 -13.93
N THR A 280 6.54 -2.26 -13.87
CA THR A 280 5.46 -2.05 -14.86
C THR A 280 5.46 -0.66 -15.49
N GLY A 281 6.20 0.30 -14.92
CA GLY A 281 6.08 1.72 -15.25
C GLY A 281 4.89 2.42 -14.60
N GLU A 282 4.00 1.70 -13.92
CA GLU A 282 2.92 2.27 -13.14
C GLU A 282 3.42 2.81 -11.79
N GLN A 283 2.73 3.81 -11.25
CA GLN A 283 3.25 4.55 -10.09
C GLN A 283 3.19 3.77 -8.77
N TRP A 284 2.29 2.79 -8.65
CA TRP A 284 2.16 1.94 -7.45
C TRP A 284 2.81 0.56 -7.63
N ASP A 285 3.93 0.51 -8.35
CA ASP A 285 4.73 -0.70 -8.59
C ASP A 285 6.24 -0.44 -8.39
N GLU A 286 7.08 -1.48 -8.49
CA GLU A 286 8.54 -1.33 -8.45
C GLU A 286 9.02 -0.36 -9.56
N PRO A 287 9.90 0.62 -9.27
CA PRO A 287 10.68 0.86 -8.04
C PRO A 287 10.10 1.91 -7.08
N ASN A 288 8.81 2.24 -7.18
CA ASN A 288 8.25 3.36 -6.44
C ASN A 288 7.97 3.03 -4.97
N VAL A 289 8.50 3.88 -4.10
CA VAL A 289 8.38 3.83 -2.64
C VAL A 289 7.39 4.89 -2.18
N TRP A 290 6.29 4.45 -1.59
CA TRP A 290 5.26 5.34 -1.04
C TRP A 290 5.37 5.43 0.48
N PRO A 291 5.49 6.65 1.05
CA PRO A 291 5.60 6.86 2.50
C PRO A 291 4.49 6.20 3.34
N PRO A 292 3.20 6.23 2.96
CA PRO A 292 2.15 5.54 3.73
C PRO A 292 2.44 4.04 3.89
N LEU A 293 2.94 3.38 2.84
CA LEU A 293 3.27 1.96 2.88
C LEU A 293 4.43 1.67 3.84
N GLN A 294 5.41 2.56 3.92
CA GLN A 294 6.51 2.43 4.89
C GLN A 294 5.97 2.51 6.33
N TYR A 295 5.09 3.47 6.60
CA TYR A 295 4.44 3.59 7.91
C TYR A 295 3.68 2.31 8.29
N ILE A 296 2.94 1.71 7.35
CA ILE A 296 2.17 0.49 7.60
C ILE A 296 3.09 -0.69 7.96
N LEU A 297 4.18 -0.89 7.22
CA LEU A 297 5.17 -1.93 7.52
C LEU A 297 5.77 -1.74 8.92
N ILE A 298 6.23 -0.52 9.22
CA ILE A 298 6.91 -0.22 10.49
C ILE A 298 5.92 -0.32 11.65
N GLN A 299 4.74 0.29 11.55
CA GLN A 299 3.75 0.26 12.63
C GLN A 299 3.18 -1.15 12.85
N GLY A 300 3.07 -1.96 11.79
CA GLY A 300 2.69 -3.37 11.91
C GLY A 300 3.69 -4.18 12.74
N LEU A 301 5.00 -3.96 12.56
CA LEU A 301 6.05 -4.54 13.42
C LEU A 301 5.94 -4.04 14.86
N LEU A 302 5.81 -2.72 15.05
CA LEU A 302 5.75 -2.08 16.38
C LEU A 302 4.52 -2.51 17.20
N ASN A 303 3.43 -2.91 16.55
CA ASN A 303 2.23 -3.42 17.22
C ASN A 303 2.43 -4.80 17.87
N THR A 304 3.52 -5.50 17.55
CA THR A 304 3.78 -6.84 18.09
C THR A 304 4.05 -6.75 19.59
N PRO A 305 3.27 -7.44 20.44
CA PRO A 305 3.54 -7.48 21.87
C PRO A 305 4.77 -8.34 22.17
N ALA A 306 5.52 -7.99 23.22
CA ALA A 306 6.62 -8.78 23.76
C ALA A 306 6.11 -10.01 24.55
N THR A 307 5.31 -10.87 23.90
CA THR A 307 4.59 -12.00 24.53
C THR A 307 5.49 -12.94 25.34
N PHE A 308 6.74 -13.13 24.90
CA PHE A 308 7.74 -13.96 25.58
C PHE A 308 8.84 -13.15 26.26
N GLY A 309 8.62 -11.86 26.49
CA GLY A 309 9.57 -10.92 27.07
C GLY A 309 10.37 -10.14 26.02
N THR A 310 10.99 -9.04 26.46
CA THR A 310 11.78 -8.14 25.58
C THR A 310 13.13 -8.73 25.16
N ASP A 311 13.57 -9.79 25.83
CA ASP A 311 14.80 -10.52 25.52
C ASP A 311 14.57 -11.64 24.50
N ASP A 312 13.33 -11.84 24.04
CA ASP A 312 13.02 -12.80 22.98
C ASP A 312 13.71 -12.39 21.66
N PRO A 313 14.49 -13.28 21.02
CA PRO A 313 15.24 -12.93 19.81
C PRO A 313 14.35 -12.50 18.64
N SER A 314 13.17 -13.10 18.50
CA SER A 314 12.24 -12.72 17.42
C SER A 314 11.63 -11.35 17.68
N TYR A 315 11.26 -11.05 18.93
CA TYR A 315 10.81 -9.70 19.30
C TYR A 315 11.90 -8.65 19.03
N GLN A 316 13.15 -8.91 19.41
CA GLN A 316 14.27 -8.00 19.13
C GLN A 316 14.50 -7.83 17.62
N SER A 317 14.43 -8.91 16.84
CA SER A 317 14.54 -8.88 15.38
C SER A 317 13.46 -7.99 14.75
N ILE A 318 12.22 -8.09 15.21
CA ILE A 318 11.09 -7.26 14.76
C ILE A 318 11.34 -5.78 15.06
N GLN A 319 11.80 -5.43 16.26
CA GLN A 319 12.09 -4.04 16.62
C GLN A 319 13.26 -3.48 15.81
N ASN A 320 14.30 -4.29 15.55
CA ASN A 320 15.43 -3.89 14.72
C ASN A 320 14.99 -3.66 13.27
N LEU A 321 14.19 -4.56 12.68
CA LEU A 321 13.67 -4.38 11.33
C LEU A 321 12.80 -3.12 11.21
N ALA A 322 11.97 -2.82 12.23
CA ALA A 322 11.18 -1.59 12.26
C ALA A 322 12.07 -0.34 12.23
N LEU A 323 13.17 -0.34 12.99
CA LEU A 323 14.16 0.74 12.98
C LEU A 323 14.90 0.83 11.64
N ASP A 324 15.29 -0.30 11.04
CA ASP A 324 15.99 -0.33 9.76
C ASP A 324 15.12 0.23 8.63
N LEU A 325 13.83 -0.15 8.58
CA LEU A 325 12.86 0.41 7.65
C LEU A 325 12.69 1.93 7.84
N ALA A 326 12.56 2.38 9.10
CA ALA A 326 12.49 3.81 9.41
C ALA A 326 13.76 4.56 8.95
N GLN A 327 14.94 4.01 9.23
CA GLN A 327 16.21 4.57 8.82
C GLN A 327 16.32 4.66 7.29
N ARG A 328 15.87 3.63 6.56
CA ARG A 328 15.91 3.60 5.09
C ARG A 328 14.99 4.63 4.46
N TYR A 329 13.78 4.78 4.99
CA TYR A 329 12.87 5.82 4.56
C TYR A 329 13.41 7.23 4.85
N VAL A 330 13.84 7.50 6.09
CA VAL A 330 14.42 8.80 6.49
C VAL A 330 15.66 9.13 5.65
N THR A 331 16.50 8.13 5.36
CA THR A 331 17.69 8.31 4.52
C THR A 331 17.30 8.71 3.11
N SER A 332 16.31 8.04 2.52
CA SER A 332 15.83 8.36 1.17
C SER A 332 15.26 9.78 1.11
N ALA A 333 14.37 10.14 2.04
CA ALA A 333 13.79 11.48 2.10
C ALA A 333 14.86 12.58 2.29
N PHE A 334 15.78 12.38 3.25
CA PHE A 334 16.82 13.35 3.56
C PHE A 334 17.81 13.52 2.41
N CYS A 335 18.26 12.43 1.79
CA CYS A 335 19.26 12.49 0.74
C CYS A 335 18.70 13.02 -0.57
N THR A 336 17.42 12.77 -0.87
CA THR A 336 16.70 13.44 -1.97
C THR A 336 16.51 14.93 -1.70
N TRP A 337 16.10 15.32 -0.49
CA TRP A 337 16.03 16.74 -0.11
C TRP A 337 17.39 17.44 -0.25
N ARG A 338 18.48 16.74 0.10
CA ARG A 338 19.83 17.27 0.02
C ARG A 338 20.37 17.34 -1.41
N SER A 339 20.04 16.39 -2.29
CA SER A 339 20.41 16.45 -3.71
C SER A 339 19.69 17.59 -4.44
N THR A 340 18.51 17.97 -3.98
CA THR A 340 17.68 19.04 -4.54
C THR A 340 17.93 20.42 -3.91
N GLY A 341 19.13 20.63 -3.34
CA GLY A 341 19.56 21.94 -2.80
C GLY A 341 19.21 22.20 -1.33
N GLY A 342 18.74 21.19 -0.60
CA GLY A 342 18.48 21.27 0.83
C GLY A 342 19.72 21.65 1.65
N SER A 343 19.57 22.62 2.56
CA SER A 343 20.66 23.04 3.45
C SER A 343 20.18 23.50 4.83
N THR A 344 21.10 23.48 5.79
CA THR A 344 20.95 24.07 7.13
C THR A 344 22.23 24.84 7.49
N PRO A 345 22.24 25.65 8.56
CA PRO A 345 23.47 26.32 9.00
C PRO A 345 24.64 25.35 9.30
N GLN A 346 24.35 24.09 9.64
CA GLN A 346 25.35 23.05 9.91
C GLN A 346 25.64 22.16 8.70
N LEU A 347 24.79 22.22 7.66
CA LEU A 347 24.90 21.40 6.46
C LEU A 347 24.69 22.32 5.24
N PRO A 348 25.75 22.99 4.74
CA PRO A 348 25.62 23.88 3.60
C PRO A 348 25.18 23.10 2.34
N GLN A 349 24.62 23.82 1.38
CA GLN A 349 24.23 23.25 0.08
C GLN A 349 25.40 22.51 -0.58
N ILE A 350 25.07 21.47 -1.33
CA ILE A 350 26.06 20.71 -2.09
C ILE A 350 26.62 21.55 -3.25
N PRO A 351 27.91 21.37 -3.59
CA PRO A 351 28.50 22.09 -4.71
C PRO A 351 27.74 21.86 -6.02
N GLY A 352 27.39 22.96 -6.71
CA GLY A 352 26.69 22.92 -7.99
C GLY A 352 25.16 23.03 -7.90
N ALA A 353 24.58 23.03 -6.70
CA ALA A 353 23.16 23.36 -6.53
C ALA A 353 22.87 24.83 -6.88
N ASP A 354 21.66 25.13 -7.34
CA ASP A 354 21.24 26.51 -7.52
C ASP A 354 21.16 27.20 -6.13
N PRO A 355 21.72 28.40 -5.95
CA PRO A 355 21.60 29.15 -4.70
C PRO A 355 20.15 29.44 -4.27
N GLU A 356 19.19 29.38 -5.19
CA GLU A 356 17.76 29.56 -4.90
C GLU A 356 17.07 28.26 -4.43
N ASP A 357 17.67 27.10 -4.66
CA ASP A 357 17.12 25.81 -4.24
C ASP A 357 17.10 25.67 -2.71
N VAL A 358 16.02 25.10 -2.17
CA VAL A 358 15.86 24.89 -0.71
C VAL A 358 15.66 23.43 -0.33
N GLY A 359 15.79 22.52 -1.30
CA GLY A 359 15.53 21.10 -1.13
C GLY A 359 14.05 20.76 -1.22
N THR A 360 13.76 19.65 -1.88
CA THR A 360 12.40 19.20 -2.19
C THR A 360 12.07 17.89 -1.47
N ILE A 361 10.85 17.82 -0.96
CA ILE A 361 10.22 16.58 -0.48
C ILE A 361 9.21 16.15 -1.54
N PHE A 362 9.24 14.90 -1.96
CA PHE A 362 8.36 14.38 -3.02
C PHE A 362 7.24 13.50 -2.48
N GLU A 363 6.21 13.28 -3.28
CA GLU A 363 5.11 12.34 -2.98
C GLU A 363 5.60 10.89 -2.82
N LYS A 364 6.57 10.48 -3.64
CA LYS A 364 7.10 9.12 -3.71
C LYS A 364 8.59 9.14 -4.01
N TYR A 365 9.29 8.07 -3.63
CA TYR A 365 10.74 7.93 -3.72
C TYR A 365 11.11 6.70 -4.57
N ASN A 366 12.39 6.54 -4.87
CA ASN A 366 12.88 5.41 -5.64
C ASN A 366 13.54 4.35 -4.73
N GLN A 367 13.24 3.08 -4.93
CA GLN A 367 13.89 1.98 -4.20
C GLN A 367 15.35 1.77 -4.64
N THR A 368 15.67 2.00 -5.91
CA THR A 368 17.03 1.75 -6.45
C THR A 368 18.04 2.84 -6.07
N SER A 369 17.56 3.97 -5.53
CA SER A 369 18.39 5.14 -5.21
C SER A 369 17.92 5.83 -3.92
N ILE A 370 18.86 6.21 -3.06
CA ILE A 370 18.55 6.94 -1.82
C ILE A 370 18.38 8.45 -2.02
N ASN A 371 18.57 8.98 -3.23
CA ASN A 371 18.56 10.43 -3.48
C ASN A 371 17.76 10.82 -4.72
N ALA A 372 16.75 10.02 -5.07
CA ALA A 372 15.84 10.25 -6.19
C ALA A 372 14.36 10.19 -5.75
N ALA A 373 13.53 10.96 -6.44
CA ALA A 373 12.09 10.78 -6.42
C ALA A 373 11.69 9.51 -7.20
N GLY A 374 10.48 8.99 -6.93
CA GLY A 374 9.86 8.00 -7.81
C GLY A 374 9.24 8.66 -9.05
N GLY A 375 8.57 7.88 -9.89
CA GLY A 375 7.94 8.36 -11.12
C GLY A 375 6.86 7.39 -11.64
N GLY A 376 6.58 7.42 -12.94
CA GLY A 376 5.60 6.54 -13.58
C GLY A 376 4.14 6.94 -13.32
N GLY A 377 3.21 6.22 -13.94
CA GLY A 377 1.77 6.54 -13.92
C GLY A 377 1.36 7.63 -14.92
N GLU A 378 0.21 8.27 -14.67
CA GLU A 378 -0.43 9.19 -15.61
C GLU A 378 0.03 10.66 -15.48
N TYR A 379 0.83 11.00 -14.46
CA TYR A 379 1.28 12.37 -14.20
C TYR A 379 2.68 12.43 -13.58
N GLU A 380 3.32 13.60 -13.70
CA GLU A 380 4.66 13.89 -13.16
C GLU A 380 4.66 13.98 -11.64
N VAL A 381 5.79 13.63 -11.02
CA VAL A 381 5.92 13.56 -9.56
C VAL A 381 5.63 14.91 -8.88
N VAL A 382 4.90 14.88 -7.76
CA VAL A 382 4.46 16.10 -7.05
C VAL A 382 5.35 16.44 -5.83
N GLU A 383 5.59 17.74 -5.61
CA GLU A 383 6.41 18.29 -4.53
C GLU A 383 5.64 18.64 -3.23
N GLY A 384 6.38 18.73 -2.12
CA GLY A 384 5.94 19.20 -0.79
C GLY A 384 5.22 18.16 0.08
N PHE A 385 5.02 16.95 -0.40
CA PHE A 385 3.81 16.17 -0.17
C PHE A 385 3.42 15.83 1.30
N GLY A 386 2.12 15.93 1.60
CA GLY A 386 1.57 15.85 2.96
C GLY A 386 1.86 14.54 3.72
N TRP A 387 1.64 13.37 3.11
CA TRP A 387 1.97 12.10 3.77
C TRP A 387 3.48 11.93 3.96
N SER A 388 4.32 12.52 3.10
CA SER A 388 5.77 12.35 3.16
C SER A 388 6.29 13.06 4.39
N ASN A 389 5.83 14.30 4.58
CA ASN A 389 6.09 15.07 5.78
C ASN A 389 5.55 14.36 7.03
N GLY A 390 4.33 13.83 6.97
CA GLY A 390 3.69 13.15 8.09
C GLY A 390 4.47 11.92 8.57
N VAL A 391 4.86 11.04 7.65
CA VAL A 391 5.62 9.82 7.98
C VAL A 391 7.04 10.15 8.41
N LEU A 392 7.68 11.16 7.80
CA LEU A 392 9.02 11.62 8.20
C LEU A 392 9.03 12.15 9.64
N ILE A 393 8.07 13.01 10.00
CA ILE A 393 7.93 13.55 11.36
C ILE A 393 7.63 12.43 12.35
N TRP A 394 6.73 11.51 11.99
CA TRP A 394 6.40 10.36 12.83
C TRP A 394 7.64 9.46 13.07
N ALA A 395 8.41 9.14 12.04
CA ALA A 395 9.61 8.32 12.18
C ALA A 395 10.66 9.00 13.07
N ALA A 396 10.83 10.33 12.93
CA ALA A 396 11.73 11.11 13.77
C ALA A 396 11.26 11.16 15.25
N ASP A 397 9.96 11.25 15.51
CA ASP A 397 9.40 11.17 16.87
C ASP A 397 9.60 9.78 17.49
N LYS A 398 9.30 8.72 16.72
CA LYS A 398 9.35 7.34 17.20
C LYS A 398 10.75 6.80 17.42
N PHE A 399 11.67 7.09 16.49
CA PHE A 399 13.01 6.49 16.48
C PHE A 399 14.13 7.53 16.66
N GLY A 400 13.81 8.77 17.03
CA GLY A 400 14.79 9.87 17.02
C GLY A 400 16.02 9.67 17.91
N ARG A 401 15.99 8.74 18.87
CA ARG A 401 17.14 8.39 19.70
C ARG A 401 18.02 7.30 19.08
N GLU A 402 17.44 6.46 18.24
CA GLU A 402 18.11 5.35 17.56
C GLU A 402 18.55 5.69 16.13
N LEU A 403 17.85 6.61 15.46
CA LEU A 403 18.16 7.06 14.11
C LEU A 403 19.57 7.66 14.04
N LYS A 404 20.29 7.28 12.99
CA LYS A 404 21.60 7.82 12.65
C LYS A 404 21.45 8.88 11.57
N THR A 405 22.33 9.89 11.60
CA THR A 405 22.41 10.89 10.53
C THR A 405 22.60 10.18 9.18
N PRO A 406 21.69 10.39 8.21
CA PRO A 406 21.80 9.76 6.91
C PRO A 406 23.14 10.06 6.21
N MET A 407 23.77 9.02 5.67
CA MET A 407 24.97 9.16 4.86
C MET A 407 24.59 9.07 3.38
N CYS A 408 24.51 10.22 2.71
CA CYS A 408 24.14 10.25 1.29
C CYS A 408 25.26 9.80 0.34
N GLY A 409 26.50 9.66 0.85
CA GLY A 409 27.65 9.38 0.00
C GLY A 409 27.99 10.57 -0.92
N ASN A 410 28.50 10.28 -2.11
CA ASN A 410 28.93 11.28 -3.08
C ASN A 410 27.77 11.64 -4.02
N ILE A 411 26.79 12.40 -3.52
CA ILE A 411 25.69 12.91 -4.34
C ILE A 411 26.09 14.22 -5.03
N THR A 412 25.60 14.41 -6.25
CA THR A 412 25.65 15.68 -6.99
C THR A 412 24.33 16.41 -6.87
N ALA A 413 24.33 17.71 -7.17
CA ALA A 413 23.07 18.45 -7.30
C ALA A 413 22.22 17.81 -8.39
N ALA A 414 20.95 17.57 -8.07
CA ALA A 414 19.96 17.19 -9.06
C ALA A 414 19.71 18.39 -9.97
N ASP A 415 19.56 18.13 -11.27
CA ASP A 415 19.04 19.14 -12.18
C ASP A 415 17.52 19.12 -12.06
N ILE A 416 16.96 20.07 -11.30
CA ILE A 416 15.51 20.23 -11.13
C ILE A 416 14.95 21.22 -12.16
N ALA A 417 15.82 21.83 -12.98
CA ALA A 417 15.46 23.02 -13.75
C ALA A 417 14.79 22.74 -15.10
N ASP A 418 14.68 21.48 -15.54
CA ASP A 418 14.06 21.12 -16.82
C ASP A 418 13.39 19.71 -16.73
N GLU A 419 12.18 19.65 -16.18
CA GLU A 419 11.17 18.61 -16.51
C GLU A 419 10.04 19.21 -17.35
#